data_AF-A0A3G8YMD6-F1
#
_entry.id   AF-A0A3G8YMD6-F1
#
_cell.length_a   1.000
_cell.length_b   1.000
_cell.length_c   1.000
_cell.angle_alpha   90.00
_cell.angle_beta   90.00
_cell.angle_gamma   90.00
#
_symmetry.space_group_name_H-M   'P 1'
#
loop_
_entity.id
_entity.type
_entity.pdbx_description
1 polymer ?
#
loop_
_entity_poly.entity_id
_entity_poly.type
_entity_poly.pdbx_seq_one_letter_code
_entity_poly.pdbx_strand_id
1 'polypeptide(L)' 'MSSLLGLSEFSPQAARRKLSGADINGDGKVDLTDLALLMGNYGKTGGGLSGDLNRDGRVDESDLNLFTEEYSIP' A
#
# COMPACT_ATOMS: atom_id res chain seq x y z
N MET A 1 -11.40 -23.93 -9.10
CA MET A 1 -11.74 -24.64 -7.85
C MET A 1 -11.04 -23.96 -6.70
N SER A 2 -11.71 -23.90 -5.55
CA SER A 2 -11.25 -23.51 -4.19
C SER A 2 -12.13 -22.44 -3.56
N SER A 3 -13.36 -22.84 -3.22
CA SER A 3 -14.14 -22.20 -2.15
C SER A 3 -14.56 -23.33 -1.22
N LEU A 4 -13.82 -23.48 -0.13
CA LEU A 4 -14.21 -24.35 0.98
C LEU A 4 -13.64 -23.82 2.30
N LEU A 5 -13.79 -22.50 2.54
CA LEU A 5 -13.71 -21.87 3.87
C LEU A 5 -14.05 -20.36 3.88
N GLY A 6 -14.48 -19.77 2.75
CA GLY A 6 -14.57 -18.30 2.64
C GLY A 6 -13.21 -17.59 2.64
N LEU A 7 -12.11 -18.33 2.66
CA LEU A 7 -10.74 -17.83 2.62
C LEU A 7 -10.26 -17.64 1.18
N SER A 8 -10.88 -16.73 0.44
CA SER A 8 -10.44 -16.35 -0.92
C SER A 8 -9.04 -15.72 -0.99
N GLU A 9 -8.36 -15.54 0.15
CA GLU A 9 -7.22 -14.63 0.29
C GLU A 9 -5.86 -15.28 0.58
N PHE A 10 -5.71 -16.60 0.47
CA PHE A 10 -4.37 -17.20 0.49
C PHE A 10 -3.75 -17.20 -0.92
N SER A 11 -3.71 -16.03 -1.56
CA SER A 11 -2.89 -15.82 -2.76
C SER A 11 -1.63 -15.02 -2.42
N PRO A 12 -0.52 -15.25 -3.13
CA PRO A 12 0.67 -14.41 -2.99
C PRO A 12 0.36 -12.93 -3.21
N GLN A 13 -0.57 -12.59 -4.11
CA GLN A 13 -0.97 -11.21 -4.35
C GLN A 13 -1.69 -10.58 -3.15
N ALA A 14 -2.62 -11.31 -2.51
CA ALA A 14 -3.32 -10.82 -1.32
C ALA A 14 -2.37 -10.61 -0.13
N ALA A 15 -1.41 -11.52 0.05
CA ALA A 15 -0.35 -11.35 1.04
C ALA A 15 0.54 -10.14 0.73
N ARG A 16 0.87 -9.90 -0.55
CA ARG A 16 1.69 -8.75 -0.99
C ARG A 16 1.01 -7.43 -0.72
N ARG A 17 -0.27 -7.27 -1.09
CA ARG A 17 -1.08 -6.08 -0.78
C ARG A 17 -1.14 -5.80 0.72
N LYS A 18 -1.33 -6.84 1.52
CA LYS A 18 -1.48 -6.68 2.97
C LYS A 18 -0.16 -6.36 3.68
N LEU A 19 0.97 -6.79 3.14
CA LEU A 19 2.28 -6.63 3.76
C LEU A 19 3.11 -5.48 3.17
N SER A 20 2.72 -4.92 2.02
CA SER A 20 3.44 -3.81 1.37
C SER A 20 3.32 -2.48 2.12
N GLY A 21 2.28 -2.32 2.95
CA GLY A 21 1.94 -1.04 3.57
C GLY A 21 1.27 -0.04 2.62
N ALA A 22 0.96 -0.45 1.39
CA ALA A 22 0.32 0.42 0.39
C ALA A 22 -1.17 0.69 0.68
N ASP A 23 -1.82 -0.13 1.51
CA ASP A 23 -3.12 0.17 2.14
C ASP A 23 -2.86 1.11 3.32
N ILE A 24 -2.76 2.41 3.02
CA ILE A 24 -2.33 3.46 3.95
C ILE A 24 -3.49 3.85 4.87
N ASN A 25 -4.73 3.77 4.38
CA ASN A 25 -5.92 4.09 5.17
C ASN A 25 -6.46 2.89 6.01
N GLY A 26 -6.02 1.66 5.70
CA GLY A 26 -6.38 0.43 6.42
C GLY A 26 -7.75 -0.14 6.07
N ASP A 27 -8.30 0.18 4.90
CA ASP A 27 -9.65 -0.24 4.48
C ASP A 27 -9.69 -1.58 3.72
N GLY A 28 -8.51 -2.17 3.49
CA GLY A 28 -8.35 -3.45 2.80
C GLY A 28 -8.25 -3.31 1.27
N LYS A 29 -8.17 -2.10 0.74
CA LYS A 29 -7.93 -1.81 -0.68
C LYS A 29 -6.65 -1.01 -0.83
N VAL A 30 -6.12 -1.01 -2.05
CA VAL A 30 -5.01 -0.13 -2.44
C VAL A 30 -5.54 0.67 -3.63
N ASP A 31 -6.05 1.86 -3.35
CA ASP A 31 -6.76 2.69 -4.33
C ASP A 31 -6.38 4.18 -4.28
N LEU A 32 -7.15 5.03 -4.97
CA LEU A 32 -6.89 6.47 -5.08
C LEU A 32 -6.88 7.18 -3.72
N THR A 33 -7.55 6.62 -2.72
CA THR A 33 -7.57 7.15 -1.36
C THR A 33 -6.19 7.03 -0.71
N ASP A 34 -5.54 5.88 -0.87
CA ASP A 34 -4.18 5.66 -0.38
C ASP A 34 -3.17 6.52 -1.13
N LEU A 35 -3.33 6.63 -2.45
CA LEU A 35 -2.50 7.52 -3.26
C LEU A 35 -2.61 8.97 -2.80
N ALA A 36 -3.82 9.44 -2.46
CA ALA A 36 -4.02 10.79 -1.94
C ALA A 36 -3.32 11.00 -0.58
N LEU A 37 -3.29 9.98 0.29
CA LEU A 37 -2.57 10.03 1.56
C LEU A 37 -1.05 10.05 1.38
N LEU A 38 -0.53 9.25 0.45
CA LEU A 38 0.89 9.27 0.06
C LEU A 38 1.26 10.66 -0.48
N MET A 39 0.49 11.17 -1.44
CA MET A 39 0.71 12.49 -2.05
C MET A 39 0.58 13.64 -1.05
N GLY A 40 -0.30 13.52 -0.05
CA GLY A 40 -0.42 14.48 1.05
C GLY A 40 0.80 14.54 1.98
N ASN A 41 1.69 13.55 1.90
CA ASN A 41 2.96 13.50 2.63
C ASN A 41 4.19 13.63 1.73
N TYR A 42 4.02 13.69 0.41
CA TYR A 42 5.13 13.76 -0.53
C TYR A 42 6.09 14.92 -0.24
N GLY A 43 7.39 14.61 -0.21
CA GLY A 43 8.47 15.54 0.11
C GLY A 43 8.69 15.78 1.61
N LYS A 44 7.88 15.20 2.51
CA LYS A 44 8.12 15.26 3.95
C LYS A 44 9.26 14.31 4.35
N THR A 45 9.92 14.65 5.46
CA THR A 45 10.97 13.83 6.07
C THR A 45 10.73 13.70 7.57
N GLY A 46 11.13 12.56 8.15
CA GLY A 46 10.89 12.24 9.55
C GLY A 46 10.46 10.79 9.75
N GLY A 47 10.28 10.39 11.01
CA GLY A 47 9.83 9.03 11.36
C GLY A 47 8.31 8.89 11.39
N GLY A 48 7.81 7.74 10.96
CA GLY A 48 6.39 7.39 11.06
C GLY A 48 5.47 8.17 10.12
N LEU A 49 6.01 8.64 8.98
CA LEU A 49 5.22 9.30 7.95
C LEU A 49 4.31 8.29 7.26
N SER A 50 3.02 8.63 7.14
CA SER A 50 2.13 7.88 6.24
C SER A 50 2.64 8.04 4.80
N GLY A 51 2.85 6.91 4.12
CA GLY A 51 3.41 6.88 2.76
C GLY A 51 4.92 6.68 2.68
N ASP A 52 5.66 6.59 3.81
CA ASP A 52 7.06 6.14 3.83
C ASP A 52 7.07 4.59 3.84
N LEU A 53 6.93 4.01 2.64
CA LEU A 53 6.77 2.58 2.42
C LEU A 53 8.10 1.85 2.52
N ASN A 54 9.20 2.49 2.10
CA ASN A 54 10.54 1.89 2.18
C ASN A 54 11.22 2.08 3.56
N ARG A 55 10.65 2.91 4.43
CA ARG A 55 11.12 3.26 5.78
C ARG A 55 12.48 3.95 5.80
N ASP A 56 12.77 4.78 4.81
CA ASP A 56 14.00 5.56 4.73
C ASP A 56 13.91 6.94 5.40
N GLY A 57 12.73 7.28 5.92
CA GLY A 57 12.45 8.53 6.60
C GLY A 57 12.12 9.69 5.66
N ARG A 58 11.83 9.41 4.39
CA ARG A 58 11.31 10.34 3.39
C ARG A 58 10.06 9.75 2.76
N VAL A 59 9.19 10.61 2.24
CA VAL A 59 8.10 10.21 1.35
C VAL A 59 8.43 10.77 -0.02
N ASP A 60 8.91 9.93 -0.93
CA ASP A 60 9.37 10.36 -2.25
C ASP A 60 9.01 9.37 -3.38
N GLU A 61 9.66 9.53 -4.53
CA GLU A 61 9.43 8.70 -5.73
C GLU A 61 9.64 7.20 -5.44
N SER A 62 10.55 6.87 -4.52
CA SER A 62 10.82 5.49 -4.12
C SER A 62 9.57 4.83 -3.54
N ASP A 63 8.82 5.56 -2.70
CA ASP A 63 7.56 5.09 -2.12
C ASP A 63 6.45 5.03 -3.16
N LEU A 64 6.41 5.99 -4.08
CA LEU A 64 5.45 5.96 -5.18
C LEU A 64 5.66 4.72 -6.07
N ASN A 65 6.91 4.37 -6.37
CA ASN A 65 7.24 3.17 -7.14
C ASN A 65 6.77 1.90 -6.42
N LEU A 66 7.02 1.78 -5.11
CA LEU A 66 6.51 0.66 -4.30
C LEU A 66 4.97 0.62 -4.28
N PHE A 67 4.32 1.78 -4.18
CA PHE A 67 2.87 1.88 -4.22
C PHE A 67 2.29 1.33 -5.54
N THR A 68 2.91 1.67 -6.67
CA THR A 68 2.43 1.24 -7.99
C THR A 68 2.52 -0.26 -8.24
N GLU A 69 3.34 -0.99 -7.49
CA GLU A 69 3.40 -2.46 -7.60
C GLU A 69 2.12 -3.15 -7.11
N GLU A 70 1.38 -2.49 -6.22
CA GLU A 70 0.19 -3.05 -5.57
C GLU A 70 -1.12 -2.33 -5.96
N TYR A 71 -0.99 -1.12 -6.51
CA TYR A 71 -2.10 -0.28 -6.93
C TYR A 71 -3.01 -0.97 -7.95
N SER A 72 -4.30 -1.04 -7.63
CA SER A 72 -5.31 -1.63 -8.49
C SER A 72 -6.26 -0.55 -8.98
N ILE A 73 -6.32 -0.34 -10.28
CA ILE A 73 -7.44 0.40 -10.88
C ILE A 73 -8.69 -0.49 -10.87
N PRO A 74 -9.87 0.04 -10.52
CA PRO A 74 -11.14 -0.65 -10.75
C PRO A 74 -11.44 -0.81 -12.25
#